data_AF-A0A538QBM1-F1
#
_entry.id   AF-A0A538QBM1-F1
#
_cell.length_a   1.000
_cell.length_b   1.000
_cell.length_c   1.000
_cell.angle_alpha   90.00
_cell.angle_beta   90.00
_cell.angle_gamma   90.00
#
_symmetry.space_group_name_H-M   'P 1'
#
loop_
_entity.id
_entity.type
_entity.pdbx_description
1 polymer ?
#
loop_
_entity_poly.entity_id
_entity_poly.type
_entity_poly.pdbx_seq_one_letter_code
_entity_poly.pdbx_strand_id
1 'polypeptide(L)'
;SAGPGPAQVAVTIKAAIAALEGEKVPQSISLPASYVEYPNIKEGSDFYPALSDNFFVGNSFPGCKIGLSAEEIMGKSEANQ
;
A
#
# COMPACT_ATOMS: atom_id res chain seq x y z
N SER A 1 -7.11 9.01 -5.97
CA SER A 1 -6.03 9.70 -5.23
C SER A 1 -4.72 9.40 -5.94
N ALA A 2 -3.93 10.41 -6.30
CA ALA A 2 -2.59 10.26 -6.88
C ALA A 2 -1.48 10.59 -5.85
N GLY A 3 -1.81 10.51 -4.55
CA GLY A 3 -0.88 10.71 -3.45
C GLY A 3 -0.12 9.43 -3.09
N PRO A 4 0.87 9.51 -2.19
CA PRO A 4 1.57 8.35 -1.65
C PRO A 4 0.56 7.41 -0.99
N GLY A 5 0.37 6.21 -1.56
CA GLY A 5 -0.52 5.18 -1.03
C GLY A 5 0.06 4.50 0.22
N PRO A 6 -0.77 3.87 1.08
CA PRO A 6 -0.30 3.25 2.32
C PRO A 6 0.82 2.22 2.12
N ALA A 7 0.87 1.52 0.98
CA ALA A 7 1.92 0.56 0.71
C ALA A 7 3.31 1.17 0.51
N GLN A 8 3.41 2.49 0.26
CA GLN A 8 4.71 3.15 0.17
C GLN A 8 5.40 3.19 1.53
N VAL A 9 4.62 3.34 2.61
CA VAL A 9 5.11 3.25 3.99
C VAL A 9 5.70 1.86 4.25
N ALA A 10 5.02 0.80 3.80
CA ALA A 10 5.52 -0.57 3.95
C ALA A 10 6.85 -0.79 3.20
N VAL A 11 7.01 -0.21 2.01
CA VAL A 11 8.31 -0.23 1.28
C VAL A 11 9.39 0.46 2.10
N THR A 12 9.11 1.64 2.65
CA THR A 12 10.08 2.40 3.45
C THR A 12 10.51 1.63 4.69
N ILE A 13 9.57 1.04 5.44
CA ILE A 13 9.88 0.24 6.64
C ILE A 13 10.72 -0.98 6.27
N LYS A 14 10.37 -1.69 5.19
CA LYS A 14 11.12 -2.86 4.72
C LYS A 14 12.55 -2.49 4.32
N ALA A 15 12.73 -1.36 3.63
CA ALA A 15 14.06 -0.85 3.28
C ALA A 15 14.88 -0.47 4.52
N ALA A 16 14.25 0.13 5.54
CA ALA A 16 14.90 0.46 6.80
C ALA A 16 15.34 -0.80 7.57
N ILE A 17 14.48 -1.83 7.65
CA ILE A 17 14.83 -3.12 8.28
C ILE A 17 16.02 -3.77 7.57
N ALA A 18 15.98 -3.87 6.24
CA ALA A 18 17.07 -4.45 5.46
C ALA A 18 18.40 -3.71 5.69
N ALA A 19 18.36 -2.37 5.77
CA ALA A 19 19.55 -1.58 6.09
C ALA A 19 20.08 -1.86 7.51
N LEU A 20 19.20 -2.01 8.49
CA LEU A 20 19.58 -2.36 9.88
C LEU A 20 20.17 -3.77 9.99
N GLU A 21 19.70 -4.70 9.16
CA GLU A 21 20.23 -6.07 9.06
C GLU A 21 21.56 -6.16 8.30
N GLY A 22 22.07 -5.03 7.79
CA GLY A 22 23.32 -4.96 7.04
C GLY A 22 23.20 -5.36 5.57
N GLU A 23 21.97 -5.45 5.04
CA GLU A 23 21.75 -5.71 3.62
C GLU A 23 22.09 -4.48 2.77
N LYS A 24 22.47 -4.73 1.52
CA LYS A 24 22.69 -3.65 0.54
C LYS A 24 21.35 -3.11 0.06
N VAL A 25 21.05 -1.87 0.42
CA VAL A 25 19.87 -1.14 -0.06
C VAL A 25 20.23 -0.12 -1.15
N PRO A 26 19.33 0.15 -2.11
CA PRO A 26 19.51 1.24 -3.07
C PRO A 26 19.64 2.60 -2.39
N GLN A 27 20.41 3.51 -2.97
CA GLN A 27 20.50 4.90 -2.50
C GLN A 27 19.20 5.69 -2.69
N SER A 28 18.37 5.29 -3.65
CA SER A 28 17.05 5.87 -3.88
C SER A 28 16.04 4.80 -4.30
N ILE A 29 14.79 4.98 -3.88
CA ILE A 29 13.66 4.13 -4.24
C ILE A 29 12.59 5.05 -4.82
N SER A 30 12.21 4.80 -6.07
CA SER A 30 11.13 5.52 -6.75
C SER A 30 9.97 4.56 -6.97
N LEU A 31 8.84 4.83 -6.31
CA LEU A 31 7.63 4.04 -6.44
C LEU A 31 6.64 4.76 -7.37
N PRO A 32 5.99 4.04 -8.29
CA PRO A 32 5.00 4.64 -9.15
C PRO A 32 3.81 5.14 -8.32
N ALA A 33 3.27 6.30 -8.68
CA ALA A 33 1.98 6.73 -8.16
C ALA A 33 0.88 5.83 -8.72
N SER A 34 -0.10 5.47 -7.88
CA SER A 34 -1.28 4.74 -8.33
C SER A 34 -2.18 5.70 -9.12
N TYR A 35 -2.39 5.42 -10.40
CA TYR A 35 -3.23 6.25 -11.26
C TYR A 35 -4.25 5.41 -12.00
N VAL A 36 -5.52 5.79 -11.88
CA VAL A 36 -6.64 5.22 -12.61
C VAL A 36 -7.62 6.36 -12.89
N GLU A 37 -8.06 6.45 -14.14
CA GLU A 37 -8.95 7.51 -14.61
C GLU A 37 -10.33 6.95 -14.93
N TYR A 38 -11.34 7.80 -14.86
CA TYR A 38 -12.65 7.51 -15.44
C TYR A 38 -12.51 7.28 -16.96
N PRO A 39 -13.20 6.28 -17.55
CA PRO A 39 -14.22 5.41 -16.95
C PRO A 39 -13.69 4.10 -16.35
N ASN A 40 -12.37 3.95 -16.21
CA ASN A 40 -11.73 2.67 -15.86
C ASN A 40 -11.65 2.40 -14.36
N ILE A 41 -12.17 3.30 -13.52
CA ILE A 41 -12.26 3.15 -12.06
C ILE A 41 -13.26 2.04 -11.72
N LYS A 42 -12.86 1.08 -10.88
CA LYS A 42 -13.67 -0.09 -10.50
C LYS A 42 -13.91 -0.18 -9.00
N GLU A 43 -15.15 -0.47 -8.64
CA GLU A 43 -15.53 -0.82 -7.27
C GLU A 43 -14.82 -2.10 -6.84
N GLY A 44 -14.36 -2.16 -5.60
CA GLY A 44 -13.64 -3.31 -5.06
C GLY A 44 -12.17 -3.38 -5.50
N SER A 45 -11.65 -2.35 -6.16
CA SER A 45 -10.23 -2.22 -6.53
C SER A 45 -9.74 -0.81 -6.29
N ASP A 46 -10.37 0.15 -6.96
CA ASP A 46 -9.93 1.54 -7.01
C ASP A 46 -10.70 2.42 -6.01
N PHE A 47 -11.87 1.96 -5.58
CA PHE A 47 -12.65 2.52 -4.48
C PHE A 47 -13.53 1.43 -3.84
N TYR A 48 -13.93 1.65 -2.59
CA TYR A 48 -14.68 0.68 -1.79
C TYR A 48 -15.81 1.43 -1.04
N PRO A 49 -17.01 1.56 -1.65
CA PRO A 49 -18.08 2.41 -1.10
C PRO A 49 -18.71 1.84 0.18
N ALA A 50 -18.52 0.54 0.43
CA ALA A 50 -19.00 -0.13 1.63
C ALA A 50 -18.02 -0.01 2.84
N LEU A 51 -16.81 0.51 2.62
CA LEU A 51 -15.83 0.74 3.69
C LEU A 51 -15.92 2.17 4.23
N SER A 52 -15.32 2.40 5.40
CA SER A 52 -15.32 3.75 5.98
C SER A 52 -14.56 4.74 5.10
N ASP A 53 -14.91 6.01 5.24
CA ASP A 53 -14.24 7.14 4.59
C ASP A 53 -12.75 7.28 4.92
N ASN A 54 -12.29 6.62 6.00
CA ASN A 54 -10.89 6.57 6.39
C ASN A 54 -10.09 5.46 5.68
N PHE A 55 -10.72 4.66 4.80
CA PHE A 55 -10.01 3.65 4.03
C PHE A 55 -9.33 4.26 2.79
N PHE A 56 -8.00 4.15 2.75
CA PHE A 56 -7.19 4.60 1.62
C PHE A 56 -6.78 3.42 0.73
N VAL A 57 -7.00 3.55 -0.57
CA VAL A 57 -6.50 2.61 -1.59
C VAL A 57 -5.01 2.82 -1.88
N GLY A 58 -4.39 1.90 -2.63
CA GLY A 58 -2.94 1.92 -2.88
C GLY A 58 -2.15 1.06 -1.89
N ASN A 59 -2.69 -0.11 -1.57
CA ASN A 59 -2.18 -1.05 -0.56
C ASN A 59 -1.26 -2.14 -1.14
N SER A 60 -0.90 -2.04 -2.41
CA SER A 60 -0.10 -3.06 -3.09
C SER A 60 0.99 -2.47 -4.00
N PHE A 61 2.22 -2.99 -3.85
CA PHE A 61 3.32 -2.89 -4.80
C PHE A 61 3.81 -4.30 -5.15
N PRO A 62 3.26 -4.96 -6.19
CA PRO A 62 3.63 -6.32 -6.56
C PRO A 62 5.13 -6.50 -6.83
N GLY A 63 5.76 -5.51 -7.46
CA GLY A 63 7.21 -5.50 -7.71
C GLY A 63 8.06 -5.49 -6.42
N CYS A 64 7.50 -5.03 -5.31
CA CYS A 64 8.15 -5.03 -3.99
C CYS A 64 7.70 -6.20 -3.10
N LYS A 65 6.85 -7.10 -3.63
CA LYS A 65 6.16 -8.17 -2.89
C LYS A 65 5.37 -7.65 -1.68
N ILE A 66 4.68 -6.52 -1.88
CA ILE A 66 3.79 -5.91 -0.89
C ILE A 66 2.39 -5.94 -1.47
N GLY A 67 1.45 -6.52 -0.74
CA GLY A 67 0.05 -6.52 -1.11
C GLY A 67 -0.78 -6.82 0.12
N LEU A 68 -1.68 -5.89 0.45
CA LEU A 68 -2.67 -6.03 1.51
C LEU A 68 -4.04 -5.81 0.88
N SER A 69 -4.92 -6.80 0.97
CA SER A 69 -6.31 -6.64 0.53
C SER A 69 -7.09 -5.72 1.46
N ALA A 70 -8.17 -5.15 0.95
CA ALA A 70 -9.04 -4.30 1.77
C ALA A 70 -9.68 -5.10 2.90
N GLU A 71 -10.06 -6.35 2.63
CA GLU A 71 -10.62 -7.30 3.59
C GLU A 71 -9.63 -7.63 4.70
N GLU A 72 -8.35 -7.87 4.38
CA GLU A 72 -7.31 -8.11 5.38
C GLU A 72 -7.09 -6.91 6.29
N ILE A 73 -7.08 -5.69 5.74
CA ILE A 73 -6.87 -4.46 6.51
C ILE A 73 -8.07 -4.22 7.44
N MET A 74 -9.28 -4.34 6.93
CA MET A 74 -10.51 -4.06 7.68
C MET A 74 -10.89 -5.18 8.65
N GLY A 75 -10.38 -6.40 8.45
CA GLY A 75 -10.54 -7.52 9.37
C GLY A 75 -9.61 -7.46 10.59
N LYS A 76 -8.66 -6.52 10.63
CA LYS A 76 -7.77 -6.31 11.78
C LYS A 76 -8.46 -5.45 12.84
N SER A 77 -8.24 -5.80 14.11
CA SER A 77 -8.60 -4.97 15.27
C SER A 77 -7.39 -4.86 16.19
N GLU A 78 -7.40 -3.92 17.14
CA GLU A 78 -6.33 -3.79 18.15
C GLU A 78 -6.07 -5.10 18.91
N ALA A 79 -7.10 -5.95 19.06
CA ALA A 79 -6.97 -7.25 19.71
C ALA A 79 -6.21 -8.31 18.86
N ASN A 80 -5.96 -8.04 17.58
CA ASN A 80 -5.34 -8.94 16.61
C ASN A 80 -4.05 -8.36 15.99
N GLN A 81 -3.39 -7.43 16.70
CA GLN A 81 -2.05 -6.92 16.36
C GLN A 81 -0.94 -7.88 16.80
#